data_AF-A0A9D5B746-F1
#
_entry.id   AF-A0A9D5B746-F1
#
_cell.length_a   1.000
_cell.length_b   1.000
_cell.length_c   1.000
_cell.angle_alpha   90.00
_cell.angle_beta   90.00
_cell.angle_gamma   90.00
#
_symmetry.space_group_name_H-M   'P 1'
#
loop_
_entity.id
_entity.type
_entity.pdbx_description
1 polymer ?
#
loop_
_entity_poly.entity_id
_entity_poly.type
_entity_poly.pdbx_seq_one_letter_code
_entity_poly.pdbx_strand_id
1 'polypeptide(L)'
;MVLGSVITPAEASDFRSLVLNHKVSVVDVFNLVSHKSDSELLRELRHFSDQSKTRSFHIIHICTEMAPLVHRGSVASYVTGISRALQRKGHLVEVILPKYACLDLDQVQGLREVKGEAYSYFNGQLHGNKIWNGVVYGIGVTLIEPLNYSSFFNREMIYGYPDDFERFSYFCRASLDYIVKCGKQPDVLHLHNWETAIVGPLFWDIFFNKGLGGTRILLTCHDFNSQGIEQPNKLALCGLDPSNLHQHDRLQDNTNTQFVNILKGGVVYSNRVVIMSSIHPKYTIVRNLSHELEPTLNVHRDKLVVAPYGFEKSTWDPTRDYFLPENFNAENMNGKAVCKVALLQQLGLSEHSSSILIILMNTSEKQVVNQPLESLQEELKDDDNIKFVGAYDEALSHLLFAGSDIILCRSFLDPSDETPLKALRYGAAPIAVGMHTHINRVIPFDRNLMNHDQEATKYSKIINNTFGNISLGLAIDEIRSNPSM
;
A
#
# COMPACT_ATOMS: atom_id res chain seq x y z
N MET A 1 -19.71 15.22 9.87
CA MET A 1 -20.58 16.33 10.32
C MET A 1 -20.49 17.44 9.29
N VAL A 2 -21.57 17.73 8.55
CA VAL A 2 -21.58 18.78 7.53
C VAL A 2 -22.02 20.09 8.22
N LEU A 3 -21.07 20.94 8.58
CA LEU A 3 -21.28 22.22 9.28
C LEU A 3 -21.79 23.35 8.36
N GLY A 4 -22.50 23.01 7.28
CA GLY A 4 -22.80 23.94 6.18
C GLY A 4 -23.66 25.15 6.55
N SER A 5 -24.41 25.08 7.66
CA SER A 5 -25.25 26.17 8.17
C SER A 5 -24.67 26.92 9.37
N VAL A 6 -23.47 26.53 9.83
CA VAL A 6 -22.98 26.84 11.19
C VAL A 6 -21.72 27.71 11.18
N ILE A 7 -20.93 27.67 10.10
CA ILE A 7 -19.73 28.49 9.89
C ILE A 7 -19.80 29.24 8.57
N THR A 8 -19.35 30.50 8.55
CA THR A 8 -19.30 31.31 7.33
C THR A 8 -18.17 30.85 6.38
N PRO A 9 -18.26 31.13 5.08
CA PRO A 9 -17.18 30.84 4.12
C PRO A 9 -15.83 31.48 4.50
N ALA A 10 -15.86 32.65 5.16
CA ALA A 10 -14.68 33.33 5.65
C ALA A 10 -14.03 32.57 6.83
N GLU A 11 -14.82 32.23 7.86
CA GLU A 11 -14.35 31.41 8.98
C GLU A 11 -13.79 30.07 8.50
N ALA A 12 -14.47 29.41 7.54
CA ALA A 12 -13.98 28.18 6.94
C ALA A 12 -12.64 28.36 6.20
N SER A 13 -12.42 29.50 5.55
CA SER A 13 -11.13 29.84 4.92
C SER A 13 -10.03 30.08 5.95
N ASP A 14 -10.35 30.75 7.05
CA ASP A 14 -9.41 31.03 8.14
C ASP A 14 -8.99 29.75 8.86
N PHE A 15 -9.94 28.84 9.14
CA PHE A 15 -9.62 27.51 9.67
C PHE A 15 -8.71 26.71 8.75
N ARG A 16 -9.00 26.71 7.44
CA ARG A 16 -8.11 26.08 6.44
C ARG A 16 -6.73 26.73 6.49
N SER A 17 -6.63 28.05 6.55
CA SER A 17 -5.36 28.78 6.63
C SER A 17 -4.58 28.45 7.92
N LEU A 18 -5.25 28.30 9.07
CA LEU A 18 -4.62 27.92 10.33
C LEU A 18 -4.05 26.50 10.30
N VAL A 19 -4.77 25.56 9.68
CA VAL A 19 -4.32 24.17 9.45
C VAL A 19 -3.18 24.14 8.44
N LEU A 20 -3.32 24.84 7.30
CA LEU A 20 -2.30 24.94 6.25
C LEU A 20 -1.00 25.61 6.72
N ASN A 21 -1.10 26.57 7.65
CA ASN A 21 0.05 27.27 8.23
C ASN A 21 0.61 26.57 9.50
N HIS A 22 0.19 25.34 9.78
CA HIS A 22 0.72 24.50 10.87
C HIS A 22 0.61 25.14 12.27
N LYS A 23 -0.38 26.00 12.51
CA LYS A 23 -0.49 26.70 13.81
C LYS A 23 -1.12 25.83 14.91
N VAL A 24 -1.91 24.79 14.56
CA VAL A 24 -2.72 24.02 15.52
C VAL A 24 -2.94 22.57 15.04
N SER A 25 -3.05 21.60 15.96
CA SER A 25 -3.45 20.20 15.69
C SER A 25 -4.95 20.02 15.85
N VAL A 26 -5.61 19.49 14.82
CA VAL A 26 -7.07 19.27 14.80
C VAL A 26 -7.52 18.18 15.78
N VAL A 27 -6.64 17.21 16.07
CA VAL A 27 -6.95 15.99 16.84
C VAL A 27 -7.18 16.29 18.31
N ASP A 28 -6.34 17.16 18.86
CA ASP A 28 -6.40 17.53 20.28
C ASP A 28 -7.72 18.23 20.59
N VAL A 29 -8.23 19.03 19.63
CA VAL A 29 -9.50 19.72 19.76
C VAL A 29 -10.67 18.77 19.53
N PHE A 30 -10.65 17.97 18.47
CA PHE A 30 -11.80 17.16 18.09
C PHE A 30 -12.14 16.07 19.11
N ASN A 31 -11.13 15.47 19.75
CA ASN A 31 -11.34 14.47 20.81
C ASN A 31 -11.90 15.09 22.10
N LEU A 32 -11.66 16.38 22.36
CA LEU A 32 -12.17 17.09 23.55
C LEU A 32 -13.60 17.62 23.37
N VAL A 33 -14.10 17.72 22.12
CA VAL A 33 -15.34 18.44 21.81
C VAL A 33 -16.39 17.60 21.07
N SER A 34 -16.07 16.37 20.67
CA SER A 34 -16.98 15.46 19.95
C SER A 34 -18.26 15.09 20.71
N HIS A 35 -18.27 15.25 22.04
CA HIS A 35 -19.41 15.00 22.92
C HIS A 35 -20.22 16.26 23.27
N LYS A 36 -19.80 17.45 22.80
CA LYS A 36 -20.41 18.73 23.16
C LYS A 36 -21.57 19.08 22.23
N SER A 37 -22.50 19.92 22.69
CA SER A 37 -23.59 20.43 21.87
C SER A 37 -23.07 21.35 20.75
N ASP A 38 -23.84 21.54 19.67
CA ASP A 38 -23.42 22.32 18.49
C ASP A 38 -22.94 23.74 18.84
N SER A 39 -23.56 24.39 19.83
CA SER A 39 -23.19 25.73 20.30
C SER A 39 -21.86 25.74 21.07
N GLU A 40 -21.58 24.69 21.83
CA GLU A 40 -20.32 24.51 22.56
C GLU A 40 -19.18 24.11 21.61
N LEU A 41 -19.48 23.27 20.62
CA LEU A 41 -18.56 22.89 19.53
C LEU A 41 -18.13 24.13 18.74
N LEU A 42 -19.09 25.01 18.41
CA LEU A 42 -18.83 26.31 17.78
C LEU A 42 -17.93 27.20 18.63
N ARG A 43 -18.18 27.27 19.94
CA ARG A 43 -17.39 28.07 20.87
C ARG A 43 -15.94 27.56 20.95
N GLU A 44 -15.75 26.26 21.04
CA GLU A 44 -14.41 25.64 21.08
C GLU A 44 -13.68 25.79 19.75
N LEU A 45 -14.37 25.65 18.62
CA LEU A 45 -13.82 25.96 17.30
C LEU A 45 -13.39 27.43 17.20
N ARG A 46 -14.16 28.37 17.78
CA ARG A 46 -13.76 29.79 17.79
C ARG A 46 -12.56 30.10 18.70
N HIS A 47 -12.29 29.25 19.68
CA HIS A 47 -11.08 29.31 20.53
C HIS A 47 -9.92 28.44 20.02
N PHE A 48 -10.07 27.83 18.84
CA PHE A 48 -9.09 26.95 18.20
C PHE A 48 -7.72 27.60 17.97
N SER A 49 -7.65 28.94 17.85
CA SER A 49 -6.38 29.67 17.67
C SER A 49 -5.45 29.63 18.89
N ASP A 50 -5.99 29.25 20.06
CA ASP A 50 -5.33 29.48 21.36
C ASP A 50 -4.73 28.20 21.97
N GLN A 51 -4.91 27.03 21.34
CA GLN A 51 -4.46 25.72 21.87
C GLN A 51 -3.11 25.24 21.31
N SER A 52 -2.43 24.37 22.06
CA SER A 52 -0.98 24.11 21.96
C SER A 52 -0.50 23.57 20.59
N LYS A 53 0.66 24.06 20.16
CA LYS A 53 1.35 23.69 18.91
C LYS A 53 2.01 22.31 19.02
N THR A 54 1.40 21.28 18.47
CA THR A 54 2.16 20.10 18.00
C THR A 54 2.58 20.34 16.55
N ARG A 55 3.74 19.83 16.13
CA ARG A 55 4.21 19.97 14.74
C ARG A 55 3.32 19.13 13.83
N SER A 56 2.40 19.77 13.13
CA SER A 56 1.73 19.21 11.97
C SER A 56 2.72 19.19 10.79
N PHE A 57 2.58 18.22 9.89
CA PHE A 57 3.38 18.11 8.67
C PHE A 57 2.45 18.19 7.47
N HIS A 58 2.91 18.81 6.39
CA HIS A 58 2.30 18.71 5.07
C HIS A 58 2.97 17.58 4.27
N ILE A 59 2.21 16.53 3.99
CA ILE A 59 2.67 15.32 3.34
C ILE A 59 1.92 15.16 2.02
N ILE A 60 2.66 15.02 0.92
CA ILE A 60 2.08 14.70 -0.38
C ILE A 60 2.57 13.31 -0.79
N HIS A 61 1.63 12.37 -0.94
CA HIS A 61 1.91 11.10 -1.58
C HIS A 61 1.89 11.30 -3.10
N ILE A 62 2.96 10.85 -3.77
CA ILE A 62 2.95 10.64 -5.22
C ILE A 62 2.93 9.13 -5.39
N CYS A 63 1.83 8.60 -5.91
CA CYS A 63 1.62 7.17 -6.05
C CYS A 63 0.89 6.85 -7.35
N THR A 64 0.81 5.57 -7.64
CA THR A 64 0.11 5.00 -8.80
C THR A 64 -1.28 4.51 -8.43
N GLU A 65 -1.52 4.23 -7.15
CA GLU A 65 -2.79 3.66 -6.68
C GLU A 65 -3.29 4.27 -5.37
N MET A 66 -4.61 4.28 -5.19
CA MET A 66 -5.30 4.69 -3.97
C MET A 66 -6.70 4.08 -3.94
N ALA A 67 -7.06 3.39 -2.86
CA ALA A 67 -8.42 2.87 -2.68
C ALA A 67 -9.40 3.99 -2.27
N PRO A 68 -10.64 4.04 -2.81
CA PRO A 68 -11.25 3.08 -3.73
C PRO A 68 -11.06 3.43 -5.21
N LEU A 69 -10.35 4.52 -5.53
CA LEU A 69 -10.28 5.09 -6.88
C LEU A 69 -9.70 4.11 -7.90
N VAL A 70 -8.60 3.47 -7.53
CA VAL A 70 -7.93 2.49 -8.37
C VAL A 70 -7.18 1.52 -7.46
N HIS A 71 -7.48 0.23 -7.63
CA HIS A 71 -7.00 -0.85 -6.79
C HIS A 71 -6.58 -2.04 -7.67
N ARG A 72 -5.28 -2.33 -7.71
CA ARG A 72 -4.70 -3.56 -8.28
C ARG A 72 -3.90 -4.32 -7.23
N GLY A 73 -3.20 -3.61 -6.34
CA GLY A 73 -2.39 -4.23 -5.30
C GLY A 73 -2.52 -3.63 -3.90
N SER A 74 -1.64 -4.05 -3.00
CA SER A 74 -1.60 -3.61 -1.60
C SER A 74 -1.25 -2.13 -1.43
N VAL A 75 -0.61 -1.51 -2.45
CA VAL A 75 -0.25 -0.09 -2.49
C VAL A 75 -1.48 0.79 -2.28
N ALA A 76 -2.57 0.52 -3.00
CA ALA A 76 -3.80 1.30 -2.96
C ALA A 76 -4.39 1.40 -1.53
N SER A 77 -4.52 0.25 -0.87
CA SER A 77 -5.06 0.16 0.50
C SER A 77 -4.09 0.78 1.50
N TYR A 78 -2.79 0.58 1.32
CA TYR A 78 -1.76 1.20 2.15
C TYR A 78 -1.81 2.73 2.08
N VAL A 79 -1.81 3.32 0.88
CA VAL A 79 -1.86 4.77 0.67
C VAL A 79 -3.09 5.36 1.35
N THR A 80 -4.26 4.75 1.17
CA THR A 80 -5.50 5.20 1.82
C THR A 80 -5.41 5.07 3.34
N GLY A 81 -4.96 3.92 3.85
CA GLY A 81 -4.83 3.65 5.28
C GLY A 81 -3.85 4.60 5.98
N ILE A 82 -2.66 4.79 5.44
CA ILE A 82 -1.64 5.67 6.01
C ILE A 82 -2.07 7.14 5.92
N SER A 83 -2.69 7.55 4.81
CA SER A 83 -3.19 8.92 4.65
C SER A 83 -4.24 9.27 5.70
N ARG A 84 -5.21 8.36 5.92
CA ARG A 84 -6.23 8.52 6.96
C ARG A 84 -5.63 8.51 8.37
N ALA A 85 -4.65 7.64 8.63
CA ALA A 85 -3.99 7.57 9.92
C ALA A 85 -3.19 8.85 10.24
N LEU A 86 -2.47 9.41 9.26
CA LEU A 86 -1.73 10.66 9.38
C LEU A 86 -2.68 11.86 9.54
N GLN A 87 -3.79 11.90 8.78
CA GLN A 87 -4.81 12.92 8.96
C GLN A 87 -5.44 12.88 10.36
N ARG A 88 -5.74 11.67 10.87
CA ARG A 88 -6.20 11.47 12.26
C ARG A 88 -5.15 11.83 13.31
N LYS A 89 -3.90 12.07 12.93
CA LYS A 89 -2.83 12.62 13.78
C LYS A 89 -2.63 14.12 13.57
N GLY A 90 -3.48 14.77 12.77
CA GLY A 90 -3.48 16.22 12.58
C GLY A 90 -2.56 16.71 11.47
N HIS A 91 -2.01 15.81 10.67
CA HIS A 91 -1.19 16.16 9.50
C HIS A 91 -2.06 16.52 8.30
N LEU A 92 -1.58 17.44 7.46
CA LEU A 92 -2.18 17.71 6.16
C LEU A 92 -1.65 16.68 5.17
N VAL A 93 -2.55 15.87 4.62
CA VAL A 93 -2.19 14.82 3.66
C VAL A 93 -2.92 15.04 2.35
N GLU A 94 -2.17 14.99 1.26
CA GLU A 94 -2.68 15.01 -0.11
C GLU A 94 -2.11 13.83 -0.90
N VAL A 95 -2.82 13.44 -1.95
CA VAL A 95 -2.43 12.36 -2.86
C VAL A 95 -2.47 12.88 -4.29
N ILE A 96 -1.42 12.62 -5.05
CA ILE A 96 -1.35 12.89 -6.49
C ILE A 96 -1.33 11.54 -7.22
N LEU A 97 -2.23 11.37 -8.19
CA LEU A 97 -2.38 10.17 -9.02
C LEU A 97 -2.41 10.53 -10.51
N PRO A 98 -2.02 9.59 -11.39
CA PRO A 98 -2.38 9.69 -12.80
C PRO A 98 -3.90 9.60 -12.96
N LYS A 99 -4.47 10.36 -13.91
CA LYS A 99 -5.88 10.22 -14.27
C LYS A 99 -6.09 9.01 -15.20
N TYR A 100 -6.14 7.81 -14.62
CA TYR A 100 -6.45 6.60 -15.38
C TYR A 100 -7.87 6.61 -15.94
N ALA A 101 -8.09 5.90 -17.04
CA ALA A 101 -9.42 5.68 -17.58
C ALA A 101 -10.29 4.79 -16.68
N CYS A 102 -9.67 3.91 -15.88
CA CYS A 102 -10.35 2.99 -14.98
C CYS A 102 -10.62 3.55 -13.58
N LEU A 103 -10.39 4.86 -13.34
CA LEU A 103 -10.68 5.46 -12.04
C LEU A 103 -12.18 5.44 -11.73
N ASP A 104 -12.55 5.00 -10.54
CA ASP A 104 -13.90 5.20 -10.00
C ASP A 104 -14.06 6.66 -9.52
N LEU A 105 -14.45 7.54 -10.45
CA LEU A 105 -14.59 8.97 -10.17
C LEU A 105 -15.81 9.31 -9.29
N ASP A 106 -16.79 8.40 -9.16
CA ASP A 106 -17.97 8.62 -8.31
C ASP A 106 -17.60 8.68 -6.83
N GLN A 107 -16.45 8.10 -6.46
CA GLN A 107 -15.88 8.15 -5.11
C GLN A 107 -15.20 9.50 -4.81
N VAL A 108 -14.99 10.35 -5.82
CA VAL A 108 -14.31 11.64 -5.66
C VAL A 108 -15.31 12.76 -5.40
N GLN A 109 -15.35 13.22 -4.15
CA GLN A 109 -16.22 14.33 -3.77
C GLN A 109 -15.68 15.65 -4.31
N GLY A 110 -16.55 16.41 -4.98
CA GLY A 110 -16.22 17.76 -5.47
C GLY A 110 -15.16 17.78 -6.57
N LEU A 111 -15.04 16.71 -7.36
CA LEU A 111 -14.13 16.62 -8.49
C LEU A 111 -14.35 17.80 -9.45
N ARG A 112 -13.28 18.54 -9.73
CA ARG A 112 -13.31 19.67 -10.67
C ARG A 112 -11.98 19.86 -11.37
N GLU A 113 -12.04 20.26 -12.63
CA GLU A 113 -10.88 20.72 -13.37
C GLU A 113 -10.41 22.07 -12.81
N VAL A 114 -9.11 22.17 -12.53
CA VAL A 114 -8.45 23.42 -12.16
C VAL A 114 -8.15 24.19 -13.43
N LYS A 115 -8.82 25.33 -13.61
CA LYS A 115 -8.57 26.21 -14.76
C LYS A 115 -7.22 26.88 -14.61
N GLY A 116 -6.26 26.49 -15.44
CA GLY A 116 -4.93 27.08 -15.48
C GLY A 116 -3.99 26.32 -16.42
N GLU A 117 -2.95 27.01 -16.86
CA GLU A 117 -1.89 26.40 -17.66
C GLU A 117 -0.96 25.57 -16.76
N ALA A 118 -0.93 24.26 -17.01
CA ALA A 118 0.00 23.31 -16.38
C ALA A 118 0.82 22.62 -17.46
N TYR A 119 2.11 22.95 -17.54
CA TYR A 119 3.04 22.40 -18.53
C TYR A 119 4.16 21.64 -17.84
N SER A 120 4.55 20.51 -18.42
CA SER A 120 5.62 19.67 -17.91
C SER A 120 6.59 19.32 -19.03
N TYR A 121 7.88 19.31 -18.72
CA TYR A 121 8.90 18.89 -19.68
C TYR A 121 8.79 17.39 -19.95
N PHE A 122 8.76 17.01 -21.22
CA PHE A 122 8.99 15.64 -21.63
C PHE A 122 9.57 15.56 -23.04
N ASN A 123 10.62 14.76 -23.22
CA ASN A 123 11.26 14.47 -24.50
C ASN A 123 11.60 15.75 -25.32
N GLY A 124 12.26 16.72 -24.68
CA GLY A 124 12.72 17.95 -25.32
C GLY A 124 11.69 19.06 -25.48
N GLN A 125 10.44 18.87 -25.02
CA GLN A 125 9.35 19.84 -25.19
C GLN A 125 8.51 20.00 -23.92
N LEU A 126 7.74 21.09 -23.85
CA LEU A 126 6.74 21.30 -22.81
C LEU A 126 5.37 20.78 -23.29
N HIS A 127 4.72 19.95 -22.48
CA HIS A 127 3.43 19.35 -22.79
C HIS A 127 2.39 19.78 -21.77
N GLY A 128 1.18 20.07 -22.25
CA GLY A 128 0.09 20.54 -21.40
C GLY A 128 -0.56 19.40 -20.61
N ASN A 129 -1.10 19.74 -19.44
CA ASN A 129 -1.81 18.83 -18.55
C ASN A 129 -3.14 19.46 -18.12
N LYS A 130 -4.17 18.63 -18.00
CA LYS A 130 -5.35 18.96 -17.20
C LYS A 130 -5.13 18.47 -15.78
N ILE A 131 -5.51 19.31 -14.84
CA ILE A 131 -5.39 19.04 -13.41
C ILE A 131 -6.79 18.97 -12.83
N TRP A 132 -7.08 17.90 -12.11
CA TRP A 132 -8.37 17.68 -11.47
C TRP A 132 -8.17 17.58 -9.97
N ASN A 133 -8.95 18.32 -9.19
CA ASN A 133 -8.91 18.27 -7.74
C ASN A 133 -10.23 17.74 -7.20
N GLY A 134 -10.15 16.92 -6.15
CA GLY A 134 -11.30 16.44 -5.40
C GLY A 134 -10.89 15.91 -4.04
N VAL A 135 -11.81 15.23 -3.36
CA VAL A 135 -11.59 14.71 -1.99
C VAL A 135 -12.07 13.27 -1.89
N VAL A 136 -11.26 12.41 -1.28
CA VAL A 136 -11.60 11.01 -0.99
C VAL A 136 -11.28 10.72 0.48
N TYR A 137 -12.27 10.27 1.26
CA TYR A 137 -12.13 10.05 2.71
C TYR A 137 -11.53 11.24 3.48
N GLY A 138 -11.79 12.47 3.03
CA GLY A 138 -11.22 13.69 3.61
C GLY A 138 -9.80 14.03 3.13
N ILE A 139 -9.17 13.19 2.31
CA ILE A 139 -7.84 13.41 1.73
C ILE A 139 -7.98 14.18 0.42
N GLY A 140 -7.20 15.23 0.25
CA GLY A 140 -7.16 15.99 -1.02
C GLY A 140 -6.50 15.15 -2.11
N VAL A 141 -7.21 14.92 -3.20
CA VAL A 141 -6.72 14.13 -4.35
C VAL A 141 -6.54 15.06 -5.55
N THR A 142 -5.36 14.99 -6.18
CA THR A 142 -5.05 15.63 -7.45
C THR A 142 -4.85 14.56 -8.53
N LEU A 143 -5.57 14.65 -9.64
CA LEU A 143 -5.38 13.79 -10.80
C LEU A 143 -4.70 14.57 -11.92
N ILE A 144 -3.63 14.02 -12.49
CA ILE A 144 -2.90 14.61 -13.62
C ILE A 144 -3.26 13.87 -14.90
N GLU A 145 -3.76 14.62 -15.88
CA GLU A 145 -4.14 14.11 -17.20
C GLU A 145 -3.30 14.78 -18.29
N PRO A 146 -2.37 14.04 -18.92
CA PRO A 146 -1.58 14.57 -20.03
C PRO A 146 -2.45 14.87 -21.26
N LEU A 147 -2.27 16.02 -21.90
CA LEU A 147 -3.00 16.37 -23.12
C LEU A 147 -2.40 15.68 -24.35
N ASN A 148 -1.07 15.76 -24.51
CA ASN A 148 -0.34 15.20 -25.65
C ASN A 148 -0.05 13.69 -25.51
N TYR A 149 -0.06 13.20 -24.27
CA TYR A 149 0.21 11.79 -23.92
C TYR A 149 -1.00 11.14 -23.23
N SER A 150 -2.22 11.50 -23.65
CA SER A 150 -3.46 10.98 -23.04
C SER A 150 -3.54 9.45 -23.05
N SER A 151 -2.94 8.80 -24.06
CA SER A 151 -2.83 7.35 -24.16
C SER A 151 -1.95 6.71 -23.08
N PHE A 152 -1.15 7.46 -22.31
CA PHE A 152 -0.35 6.91 -21.21
C PHE A 152 -1.24 6.35 -20.09
N PHE A 153 -2.35 7.02 -19.77
CA PHE A 153 -3.21 6.60 -18.66
C PHE A 153 -4.63 6.21 -19.11
N ASN A 154 -4.96 6.41 -20.39
CA ASN A 154 -6.17 5.89 -21.00
C ASN A 154 -5.97 4.44 -21.52
N ARG A 155 -5.77 3.50 -20.59
CA ARG A 155 -5.55 2.06 -20.87
C ARG A 155 -6.29 1.18 -19.86
N GLU A 156 -6.39 -0.10 -20.20
CA GLU A 156 -7.08 -1.13 -19.39
C GLU A 156 -6.34 -1.48 -18.10
N MET A 157 -5.01 -1.60 -18.19
CA MET A 157 -4.15 -1.98 -17.06
C MET A 157 -3.38 -0.77 -16.52
N ILE A 158 -2.94 -0.88 -15.26
CA ILE A 158 -2.10 0.15 -14.63
C ILE A 158 -0.64 -0.05 -15.02
N TYR A 159 -0.17 -1.29 -14.96
CA TYR A 159 1.23 -1.70 -15.19
C TYR A 159 1.31 -2.77 -16.26
N GLY A 160 2.54 -3.15 -16.61
CA GLY A 160 2.87 -4.24 -17.50
C GLY A 160 3.03 -3.81 -18.96
N TYR A 161 3.09 -2.51 -19.24
CA TYR A 161 3.32 -2.03 -20.60
C TYR A 161 4.82 -1.81 -20.86
N PRO A 162 5.28 -2.03 -22.12
CA PRO A 162 6.67 -1.80 -22.50
C PRO A 162 7.17 -0.35 -22.27
N ASP A 163 6.24 0.60 -22.16
CA ASP A 163 6.50 2.03 -21.96
C ASP A 163 6.15 2.51 -20.55
N ASP A 164 6.07 1.61 -19.56
CA ASP A 164 5.78 1.98 -18.16
C ASP A 164 6.76 3.02 -17.62
N PHE A 165 8.04 2.92 -17.95
CA PHE A 165 9.02 3.93 -17.57
C PHE A 165 8.67 5.31 -18.12
N GLU A 166 8.35 5.42 -19.40
CA GLU A 166 7.96 6.68 -20.06
C GLU A 166 6.71 7.28 -19.41
N ARG A 167 5.70 6.43 -19.16
CA ARG A 167 4.44 6.81 -18.51
C ARG A 167 4.69 7.40 -17.13
N PHE A 168 5.38 6.66 -16.27
CA PHE A 168 5.57 7.06 -14.88
C PHE A 168 6.62 8.17 -14.71
N SER A 169 7.64 8.23 -15.55
CA SER A 169 8.58 9.36 -15.56
C SER A 169 7.92 10.67 -15.99
N TYR A 170 7.01 10.64 -16.97
CA TYR A 170 6.16 11.79 -17.30
C TYR A 170 5.33 12.23 -16.10
N PHE A 171 4.62 11.27 -15.47
CA PHE A 171 3.75 11.56 -14.33
C PHE A 171 4.51 12.14 -13.13
N CYS A 172 5.67 11.57 -12.79
CA CYS A 172 6.52 12.07 -11.71
C CYS A 172 6.99 13.50 -11.99
N ARG A 173 7.41 13.77 -13.22
CA ARG A 173 7.82 15.11 -13.65
C ARG A 173 6.66 16.09 -13.54
N ALA A 174 5.48 15.73 -14.05
CA ALA A 174 4.29 16.57 -14.01
C ALA A 174 3.79 16.81 -12.59
N SER A 175 3.93 15.84 -11.68
CA SER A 175 3.59 15.99 -10.26
C SER A 175 4.45 17.07 -9.59
N LEU A 176 5.75 17.07 -9.82
CA LEU A 176 6.66 18.08 -9.28
C LEU A 176 6.43 19.47 -9.90
N ASP A 177 6.22 19.54 -11.22
CA ASP A 177 5.89 20.79 -11.91
C ASP A 177 4.56 21.37 -11.36
N TYR A 178 3.55 20.54 -11.11
CA TYR A 178 2.29 20.95 -10.47
C TYR A 178 2.50 21.48 -9.04
N ILE A 179 3.25 20.75 -8.19
CA ILE A 179 3.52 21.15 -6.80
C ILE A 179 4.16 22.53 -6.76
N VAL A 180 5.20 22.75 -7.58
CA VAL A 180 5.89 24.04 -7.68
C VAL A 180 4.99 25.13 -8.25
N LYS A 181 4.22 24.83 -9.30
CA LYS A 181 3.30 25.80 -9.92
C LYS A 181 2.23 26.30 -8.94
N CYS A 182 1.73 25.42 -8.09
CA CYS A 182 0.78 25.77 -7.04
C CYS A 182 1.42 26.44 -5.81
N GLY A 183 2.75 26.57 -5.77
CA GLY A 183 3.48 27.14 -4.63
C GLY A 183 3.39 26.27 -3.38
N LYS A 184 3.09 24.98 -3.51
CA LYS A 184 3.04 24.05 -2.38
C LYS A 184 4.46 23.80 -1.87
N GLN A 185 4.61 23.75 -0.55
CA GLN A 185 5.87 23.46 0.13
C GLN A 185 5.68 22.32 1.13
N PRO A 186 5.45 21.08 0.65
CA PRO A 186 5.27 19.96 1.54
C PRO A 186 6.54 19.72 2.36
N ASP A 187 6.37 19.34 3.62
CA ASP A 187 7.49 18.87 4.45
C ASP A 187 8.01 17.53 3.92
N VAL A 188 7.11 16.68 3.41
CA VAL A 188 7.43 15.33 2.93
C VAL A 188 6.78 15.04 1.58
N LEU A 189 7.59 14.62 0.60
CA LEU A 189 7.13 13.85 -0.55
C LEU A 189 7.27 12.37 -0.23
N HIS A 190 6.14 11.66 -0.23
CA HIS A 190 6.11 10.23 0.05
C HIS A 190 5.86 9.45 -1.24
N LEU A 191 6.91 8.78 -1.69
CA LEU A 191 6.98 7.98 -2.91
C LEU A 191 6.72 6.51 -2.60
N HIS A 192 6.19 5.78 -3.57
CA HIS A 192 5.88 4.35 -3.46
C HIS A 192 6.41 3.62 -4.69
N ASN A 193 7.19 2.56 -4.44
CA ASN A 193 7.78 1.66 -5.44
C ASN A 193 8.62 2.36 -6.52
N TRP A 194 9.02 1.60 -7.54
CA TRP A 194 9.93 2.06 -8.58
C TRP A 194 9.28 3.08 -9.51
N GLU A 195 7.95 3.02 -9.68
CA GLU A 195 7.17 3.86 -10.58
C GLU A 195 7.32 5.34 -10.20
N THR A 196 7.43 5.64 -8.90
CA THR A 196 7.59 7.02 -8.41
C THR A 196 8.99 7.34 -7.89
N ALA A 197 9.89 6.35 -7.82
CA ALA A 197 11.25 6.51 -7.32
C ALA A 197 12.09 7.52 -8.11
N ILE A 198 11.79 7.74 -9.40
CA ILE A 198 12.45 8.76 -10.23
C ILE A 198 12.24 10.20 -9.73
N VAL A 199 11.22 10.44 -8.88
CA VAL A 199 11.06 11.72 -8.18
C VAL A 199 12.30 12.07 -7.36
N GLY A 200 13.03 11.08 -6.81
CA GLY A 200 14.28 11.29 -6.09
C GLY A 200 15.30 12.13 -6.87
N PRO A 201 15.88 11.63 -7.97
CA PRO A 201 16.83 12.39 -8.78
C PRO A 201 16.21 13.65 -9.38
N LEU A 202 14.94 13.63 -9.84
CA LEU A 202 14.25 14.82 -10.35
C LEU A 202 14.23 15.94 -9.30
N PHE A 203 13.89 15.59 -8.06
CA PHE A 203 13.83 16.54 -6.96
C PHE A 203 15.19 17.21 -6.73
N TRP A 204 16.25 16.43 -6.55
CA TRP A 204 17.55 16.98 -6.19
C TRP A 204 18.21 17.77 -7.34
N ASP A 205 18.10 17.29 -8.58
CA ASP A 205 18.76 17.91 -9.72
C ASP A 205 17.99 19.14 -10.26
N ILE A 206 16.66 19.16 -10.13
CA ILE A 206 15.81 20.15 -10.82
C ILE A 206 14.94 20.97 -9.86
N PHE A 207 14.28 20.33 -8.89
CA PHE A 207 13.19 20.97 -8.12
C PHE A 207 13.58 21.48 -6.73
N PHE A 208 14.70 21.04 -6.16
CA PHE A 208 15.17 21.45 -4.83
C PHE A 208 15.27 22.98 -4.72
N ASN A 209 15.86 23.62 -5.75
CA ASN A 209 16.00 25.07 -5.81
C ASN A 209 14.76 25.81 -6.38
N LYS A 210 13.67 25.10 -6.67
CA LYS A 210 12.41 25.67 -7.21
C LYS A 210 11.33 25.84 -6.15
N GLY A 211 11.72 26.03 -4.89
CA GLY A 211 10.79 26.23 -3.77
C GLY A 211 10.56 25.00 -2.89
N LEU A 212 11.24 23.87 -3.17
CA LEU A 212 11.12 22.64 -2.38
C LEU A 212 12.34 22.35 -1.48
N GLY A 213 13.20 23.33 -1.21
CA GLY A 213 14.42 23.12 -0.41
C GLY A 213 14.19 22.65 1.03
N GLY A 214 13.01 22.97 1.59
CA GLY A 214 12.57 22.49 2.91
C GLY A 214 12.04 21.05 2.91
N THR A 215 11.66 20.52 1.75
CA THR A 215 11.01 19.23 1.60
C THR A 215 11.99 18.07 1.78
N ARG A 216 11.50 16.94 2.30
CA ARG A 216 12.23 15.68 2.43
C ARG A 216 11.52 14.57 1.67
N ILE A 217 12.29 13.59 1.20
CA ILE A 217 11.78 12.45 0.43
C ILE A 217 11.75 11.20 1.31
N LEU A 218 10.58 10.58 1.37
CA LEU A 218 10.36 9.26 1.95
C LEU A 218 9.97 8.31 0.82
N LEU A 219 10.66 7.19 0.67
CA LEU A 219 10.26 6.12 -0.25
C LEU A 219 9.74 4.92 0.54
N THR A 220 8.59 4.38 0.17
CA THR A 220 8.13 3.06 0.61
C THR A 220 8.30 2.05 -0.53
N CYS A 221 9.03 0.98 -0.27
CA CYS A 221 9.11 -0.19 -1.14
C CYS A 221 8.15 -1.28 -0.61
N HIS A 222 7.14 -1.61 -1.40
CA HIS A 222 6.18 -2.68 -1.09
C HIS A 222 6.74 -4.07 -1.38
N ASP A 223 7.52 -4.16 -2.45
CA ASP A 223 8.30 -5.33 -2.84
C ASP A 223 9.56 -4.88 -3.62
N PHE A 224 10.39 -5.86 -4.02
CA PHE A 224 11.58 -5.65 -4.83
C PHE A 224 11.53 -6.44 -6.16
N ASN A 225 10.35 -6.95 -6.53
CA ASN A 225 10.14 -7.77 -7.72
C ASN A 225 10.28 -6.93 -8.99
N SER A 226 9.74 -5.71 -8.96
CA SER A 226 9.81 -4.74 -10.06
C SER A 226 10.68 -3.56 -9.65
N GLN A 227 11.77 -3.32 -10.38
CA GLN A 227 12.77 -2.30 -10.03
C GLN A 227 12.90 -1.17 -11.06
N GLY A 228 12.21 -1.28 -12.19
CA GLY A 228 12.34 -0.34 -13.31
C GLY A 228 13.76 -0.36 -13.88
N ILE A 229 14.15 -1.45 -14.55
CA ILE A 229 15.45 -1.53 -15.23
C ILE A 229 15.32 -0.96 -16.63
N GLU A 230 16.11 0.07 -16.95
CA GLU A 230 15.95 0.82 -18.20
C GLU A 230 17.25 1.30 -18.82
N GLN A 231 17.17 1.68 -20.10
CA GLN A 231 18.30 2.28 -20.80
C GLN A 231 18.61 3.68 -20.25
N PRO A 232 19.87 4.02 -19.93
CA PRO A 232 20.23 5.31 -19.31
C PRO A 232 19.72 6.53 -20.08
N ASN A 233 19.76 6.47 -21.42
CA ASN A 233 19.30 7.57 -22.27
C ASN A 233 17.83 7.94 -22.06
N LYS A 234 16.98 7.01 -21.58
CA LYS A 234 15.58 7.31 -21.29
C LYS A 234 15.42 8.32 -20.14
N LEU A 235 16.42 8.49 -19.26
CA LEU A 235 16.38 9.51 -18.20
C LEU A 235 16.18 10.93 -18.77
N ALA A 236 16.75 11.20 -19.95
CA ALA A 236 16.61 12.49 -20.64
C ALA A 236 15.16 12.83 -21.01
N LEU A 237 14.26 11.84 -21.10
CA LEU A 237 12.85 12.06 -21.38
C LEU A 237 12.20 12.96 -20.33
N CYS A 238 12.51 12.78 -19.05
CA CYS A 238 11.98 13.62 -17.96
C CYS A 238 12.86 14.83 -17.59
N GLY A 239 13.95 15.03 -18.33
CA GLY A 239 14.85 16.18 -18.22
C GLY A 239 16.05 15.96 -17.31
N LEU A 240 16.32 14.71 -16.94
CA LEU A 240 17.53 14.32 -16.21
C LEU A 240 18.70 14.12 -17.16
N ASP A 241 19.93 14.31 -16.67
CA ASP A 241 21.15 14.06 -17.45
C ASP A 241 21.64 12.61 -17.24
N PRO A 242 21.56 11.74 -18.27
CA PRO A 242 22.02 10.35 -18.16
C PRO A 242 23.49 10.23 -17.76
N SER A 243 24.37 11.11 -18.25
CA SER A 243 25.81 11.02 -18.00
C SER A 243 26.15 11.25 -16.54
N ASN A 244 25.38 12.12 -15.86
CA ASN A 244 25.57 12.39 -14.44
C ASN A 244 24.94 11.31 -13.55
N LEU A 245 23.91 10.61 -14.00
CA LEU A 245 23.14 9.67 -13.17
C LEU A 245 23.50 8.20 -13.38
N HIS A 246 24.07 7.84 -14.53
CA HIS A 246 24.51 6.48 -14.85
C HIS A 246 25.86 6.15 -14.19
N GLN A 247 25.90 6.27 -12.87
CA GLN A 247 27.07 5.98 -12.02
C GLN A 247 26.72 4.92 -10.98
N HIS A 248 27.73 4.16 -10.56
CA HIS A 248 27.57 3.05 -9.62
C HIS A 248 26.95 3.47 -8.28
N ASP A 249 27.31 4.64 -7.76
CA ASP A 249 26.77 5.22 -6.53
C ASP A 249 25.43 5.94 -6.73
N ARG A 250 24.89 5.92 -7.95
CA ARG A 250 23.63 6.56 -8.34
C ARG A 250 22.65 5.52 -8.90
N LEU A 251 22.26 5.64 -10.17
CA LEU A 251 21.21 4.83 -10.77
C LEU A 251 21.74 3.61 -11.52
N GLN A 252 23.05 3.45 -11.76
CA GLN A 252 23.55 2.29 -12.51
C GLN A 252 23.15 0.98 -11.86
N ASP A 253 22.60 0.03 -12.62
CA ASP A 253 22.16 -1.26 -12.07
C ASP A 253 23.34 -2.06 -11.51
N ASN A 254 23.09 -2.80 -10.41
CA ASN A 254 24.15 -3.56 -9.71
C ASN A 254 24.59 -4.80 -10.51
N THR A 255 23.71 -5.36 -11.33
CA THR A 255 23.95 -6.60 -12.06
C THR A 255 24.36 -6.33 -13.50
N ASN A 256 23.66 -5.43 -14.18
CA ASN A 256 23.96 -5.05 -15.55
C ASN A 256 24.29 -3.56 -15.66
N THR A 257 25.59 -3.25 -15.62
CA THR A 257 26.12 -1.89 -15.60
C THR A 257 25.77 -1.04 -16.82
N GLN A 258 25.24 -1.63 -17.89
CA GLN A 258 24.73 -0.90 -19.06
C GLN A 258 23.38 -0.23 -18.81
N PHE A 259 22.64 -0.65 -17.79
CA PHE A 259 21.30 -0.16 -17.47
C PHE A 259 21.30 0.74 -16.23
N VAL A 260 20.18 1.45 -16.06
CA VAL A 260 19.81 2.13 -14.83
C VAL A 260 18.70 1.36 -14.12
N ASN A 261 18.71 1.43 -12.80
CA ASN A 261 17.73 0.85 -11.90
C ASN A 261 17.02 2.00 -11.16
N ILE A 262 15.75 2.21 -11.48
CA ILE A 262 15.01 3.36 -10.97
C ILE A 262 14.72 3.22 -9.48
N LEU A 263 14.42 2.01 -8.99
CA LEU A 263 14.24 1.75 -7.57
C LEU A 263 15.51 2.00 -6.77
N LYS A 264 16.68 1.58 -7.29
CA LYS A 264 18.00 1.93 -6.73
C LYS A 264 18.14 3.44 -6.61
N GLY A 265 17.80 4.19 -7.66
CA GLY A 265 17.77 5.65 -7.62
C GLY A 265 16.89 6.19 -6.49
N GLY A 266 15.68 5.66 -6.34
CA GLY A 266 14.80 6.01 -5.23
C GLY A 266 15.45 5.77 -3.87
N VAL A 267 16.10 4.63 -3.67
CA VAL A 267 16.84 4.31 -2.44
C VAL A 267 17.96 5.32 -2.22
N VAL A 268 18.78 5.61 -3.22
CA VAL A 268 19.94 6.53 -3.11
C VAL A 268 19.49 7.95 -2.76
N TYR A 269 18.46 8.47 -3.44
CA TYR A 269 18.05 9.87 -3.34
C TYR A 269 17.00 10.17 -2.25
N SER A 270 16.44 9.15 -1.59
CA SER A 270 15.49 9.37 -0.49
C SER A 270 16.18 9.66 0.85
N ASN A 271 15.59 10.51 1.69
CA ASN A 271 16.08 10.77 3.05
C ASN A 271 15.83 9.58 3.98
N ARG A 272 14.71 8.88 3.79
CA ARG A 272 14.35 7.64 4.49
C ARG A 272 13.73 6.67 3.50
N VAL A 273 13.94 5.38 3.73
CA VAL A 273 13.33 4.31 2.94
C VAL A 273 12.62 3.35 3.90
N VAL A 274 11.34 3.15 3.68
CA VAL A 274 10.52 2.16 4.37
C VAL A 274 10.45 0.92 3.48
N ILE A 275 10.74 -0.23 4.06
CA ILE A 275 10.58 -1.53 3.41
C ILE A 275 9.41 -2.20 4.09
N MET A 276 8.36 -2.48 3.33
CA MET A 276 7.19 -3.14 3.86
C MET A 276 7.47 -4.63 4.02
N SER A 277 7.30 -5.16 5.23
CA SER A 277 7.33 -6.60 5.49
C SER A 277 6.67 -6.92 6.82
N SER A 278 5.69 -7.82 6.77
CA SER A 278 4.99 -8.28 7.97
C SER A 278 5.71 -9.41 8.71
N ILE A 279 6.61 -10.11 8.00
CA ILE A 279 7.13 -11.43 8.40
C ILE A 279 8.66 -11.53 8.37
N HIS A 280 9.38 -10.61 7.72
CA HIS A 280 10.84 -10.65 7.66
C HIS A 280 11.51 -9.52 8.43
N PRO A 281 12.60 -9.81 9.15
CA PRO A 281 13.46 -8.77 9.69
C PRO A 281 14.25 -8.10 8.56
N LYS A 282 14.73 -6.88 8.84
CA LYS A 282 15.53 -6.05 7.93
C LYS A 282 16.69 -6.81 7.29
N TYR A 283 17.44 -7.56 8.08
CA TYR A 283 18.59 -8.33 7.59
C TYR A 283 18.20 -9.36 6.51
N THR A 284 17.13 -10.13 6.73
CA THR A 284 16.65 -11.13 5.77
C THR A 284 16.22 -10.47 4.46
N ILE A 285 15.56 -9.32 4.54
CA ILE A 285 15.12 -8.61 3.34
C ILE A 285 16.32 -8.13 2.53
N VAL A 286 17.26 -7.45 3.19
CA VAL A 286 18.45 -6.90 2.55
C VAL A 286 19.29 -7.99 1.87
N ARG A 287 19.48 -9.14 2.52
CA ARG A 287 20.37 -10.21 2.02
C ARG A 287 19.71 -11.15 1.02
N ASN A 288 18.44 -11.49 1.22
CA ASN A 288 17.82 -12.62 0.51
C ASN A 288 16.64 -12.22 -0.38
N LEU A 289 15.99 -11.07 -0.14
CA LEU A 289 14.74 -10.68 -0.81
C LEU A 289 14.85 -9.32 -1.51
N SER A 290 16.06 -8.77 -1.63
CA SER A 290 16.30 -7.47 -2.26
C SER A 290 16.52 -7.55 -3.77
N HIS A 291 16.53 -8.76 -4.35
CA HIS A 291 16.71 -9.00 -5.78
C HIS A 291 17.91 -8.19 -6.35
N GLU A 292 19.13 -8.51 -5.92
CA GLU A 292 20.38 -7.85 -6.34
C GLU A 292 20.59 -6.40 -5.86
N LEU A 293 19.66 -5.83 -5.08
CA LEU A 293 19.85 -4.51 -4.43
C LEU A 293 20.63 -4.60 -3.10
N GLU A 294 21.02 -5.78 -2.65
CA GLU A 294 21.79 -5.98 -1.41
C GLU A 294 22.96 -4.98 -1.25
N PRO A 295 23.84 -4.78 -2.26
CA PRO A 295 24.96 -3.85 -2.12
C PRO A 295 24.50 -2.41 -1.84
N THR A 296 23.48 -1.95 -2.57
CA THR A 296 22.91 -0.60 -2.39
C THR A 296 22.23 -0.44 -1.03
N LEU A 297 21.41 -1.42 -0.63
CA LEU A 297 20.71 -1.39 0.65
C LEU A 297 21.69 -1.43 1.83
N ASN A 298 22.80 -2.15 1.69
CA ASN A 298 23.86 -2.16 2.70
C ASN A 298 24.56 -0.81 2.84
N VAL A 299 24.89 -0.13 1.73
CA VAL A 299 25.46 1.22 1.76
C VAL A 299 24.51 2.22 2.43
N HIS A 300 23.20 2.05 2.27
CA HIS A 300 22.18 2.94 2.79
C HIS A 300 21.46 2.43 4.05
N ARG A 301 22.05 1.46 4.76
CA ARG A 301 21.38 0.73 5.85
C ARG A 301 20.78 1.63 6.93
N ASP A 302 21.42 2.75 7.26
CA ASP A 302 21.03 3.64 8.37
C ASP A 302 19.71 4.39 8.11
N LYS A 303 19.34 4.57 6.84
CA LYS A 303 18.07 5.22 6.46
C LYS A 303 16.93 4.24 6.18
N LEU A 304 17.21 2.93 6.18
CA LEU A 304 16.21 1.88 5.98
C LEU A 304 15.44 1.60 7.27
N VAL A 305 14.11 1.56 7.16
CA VAL A 305 13.18 1.18 8.23
C VAL A 305 12.32 0.05 7.71
N VAL A 306 12.09 -0.99 8.51
CA VAL A 306 11.12 -2.05 8.15
C VAL A 306 9.81 -1.76 8.88
N ALA A 307 8.70 -1.79 8.13
CA ALA A 307 7.36 -1.61 8.67
C ALA A 307 6.45 -2.77 8.24
N PRO A 308 5.59 -3.28 9.13
CA PRO A 308 4.59 -4.27 8.73
C PRO A 308 3.53 -3.65 7.83
N TYR A 309 2.86 -4.47 7.01
CA TYR A 309 1.66 -4.03 6.33
C TYR A 309 0.61 -3.58 7.34
N GLY A 310 0.07 -2.39 7.08
CA GLY A 310 -0.95 -1.78 7.93
C GLY A 310 -2.27 -2.49 7.70
N PHE A 311 -2.73 -3.23 8.70
CA PHE A 311 -4.04 -3.85 8.67
C PHE A 311 -5.12 -2.82 9.01
N GLU A 312 -6.05 -2.54 8.10
CA GLU A 312 -7.20 -1.67 8.41
C GLU A 312 -8.15 -2.40 9.35
N LYS A 313 -7.93 -2.19 10.65
CA LYS A 313 -8.69 -2.81 11.75
C LYS A 313 -10.20 -2.59 11.70
N SER A 314 -10.71 -1.65 10.89
CA SER A 314 -12.16 -1.45 10.80
C SER A 314 -12.83 -2.38 9.82
N THR A 315 -12.12 -2.81 8.77
CA THR A 315 -12.70 -3.60 7.69
C THR A 315 -12.59 -5.08 8.01
N TRP A 316 -11.40 -5.53 8.43
CA TRP A 316 -11.11 -6.94 8.69
C TRP A 316 -11.13 -7.27 10.19
N ASP A 317 -12.26 -7.04 10.86
CA ASP A 317 -12.41 -7.29 12.29
C ASP A 317 -13.63 -8.15 12.60
N PRO A 318 -13.46 -9.42 13.01
CA PRO A 318 -14.59 -10.32 13.21
C PRO A 318 -15.58 -9.83 14.27
N THR A 319 -15.19 -8.87 15.13
CA THR A 319 -16.08 -8.27 16.14
C THR A 319 -17.07 -7.25 15.56
N ARG A 320 -16.84 -6.74 14.35
CA ARG A 320 -17.63 -5.65 13.73
C ARG A 320 -17.79 -5.78 12.21
N ASP A 321 -17.31 -6.87 11.65
CA ASP A 321 -17.35 -7.16 10.22
C ASP A 321 -18.80 -7.41 9.78
N TYR A 322 -19.30 -6.53 8.92
CA TYR A 322 -20.69 -6.53 8.49
C TYR A 322 -20.99 -7.59 7.43
N PHE A 323 -19.96 -8.20 6.83
CA PHE A 323 -20.13 -9.30 5.90
C PHE A 323 -20.37 -10.64 6.60
N LEU A 324 -20.07 -10.71 7.91
CA LEU A 324 -20.26 -11.95 8.67
C LEU A 324 -21.72 -12.12 9.06
N PRO A 325 -22.26 -13.35 8.95
CA PRO A 325 -23.60 -13.67 9.46
C PRO A 325 -23.68 -13.49 10.98
N GLU A 326 -22.58 -13.77 11.69
CA GLU A 326 -22.45 -13.52 13.12
C GLU A 326 -21.03 -13.12 13.49
N ASN A 327 -20.90 -12.01 14.22
CA ASN A 327 -19.61 -11.51 14.70
C ASN A 327 -19.08 -12.38 15.86
N PHE A 328 -17.76 -12.47 15.98
CA PHE A 328 -17.09 -13.25 17.01
C PHE A 328 -15.79 -12.60 17.48
N ASN A 329 -15.26 -13.08 18.61
CA ASN A 329 -14.00 -12.61 19.16
C ASN A 329 -13.25 -13.76 19.85
N ALA A 330 -12.01 -13.50 20.28
CA ALA A 330 -11.15 -14.52 20.90
C ALA A 330 -11.70 -15.10 22.22
N GLU A 331 -12.63 -14.42 22.90
CA GLU A 331 -13.29 -14.90 24.12
C GLU A 331 -14.60 -15.64 23.83
N ASN A 332 -15.21 -15.41 22.66
CA ASN A 332 -16.45 -16.05 22.21
C ASN A 332 -16.38 -16.38 20.71
N MET A 333 -16.04 -17.63 20.42
CA MET A 333 -15.86 -18.17 19.08
C MET A 333 -17.14 -18.76 18.46
N ASN A 334 -18.29 -18.67 19.12
CA ASN A 334 -19.54 -19.26 18.60
C ASN A 334 -19.92 -18.74 17.21
N GLY A 335 -19.74 -17.44 16.96
CA GLY A 335 -20.00 -16.84 15.65
C GLY A 335 -19.09 -17.39 14.55
N LYS A 336 -17.90 -17.92 14.88
CA LYS A 336 -17.03 -18.59 13.91
C LYS A 336 -17.67 -19.88 13.37
N ALA A 337 -18.29 -20.67 14.24
CA ALA A 337 -19.01 -21.88 13.82
C ALA A 337 -20.19 -21.54 12.90
N VAL A 338 -20.90 -20.44 13.18
CA VAL A 338 -21.98 -19.93 12.31
C VAL A 338 -21.44 -19.51 10.94
N CYS A 339 -20.31 -18.79 10.92
CA CYS A 339 -19.63 -18.43 9.67
C CYS A 339 -19.20 -19.67 8.86
N LYS A 340 -18.70 -20.71 9.52
CA LYS A 340 -18.31 -21.97 8.88
C LYS A 340 -19.49 -22.69 8.23
N VAL A 341 -20.63 -22.78 8.92
CA VAL A 341 -21.85 -23.38 8.37
C VAL A 341 -22.35 -22.56 7.17
N ALA A 342 -22.41 -21.23 7.30
CA ALA A 342 -22.82 -20.35 6.21
C ALA A 342 -21.90 -20.48 4.98
N LEU A 343 -20.59 -20.63 5.20
CA LEU A 343 -19.62 -20.84 4.13
C LEU A 343 -19.83 -22.18 3.41
N LEU A 344 -20.02 -23.27 4.15
CA LEU A 344 -20.29 -24.59 3.58
C LEU A 344 -21.58 -24.57 2.74
N GLN A 345 -22.62 -23.91 3.23
CA GLN A 345 -23.89 -23.72 2.51
C GLN A 345 -23.69 -22.92 1.21
N GLN A 346 -22.96 -21.80 1.28
CA GLN A 346 -22.72 -20.95 0.12
C GLN A 346 -21.88 -21.65 -0.96
N LEU A 347 -20.97 -22.55 -0.56
CA LEU A 347 -20.15 -23.34 -1.47
C LEU A 347 -20.80 -24.67 -1.91
N GLY A 348 -21.98 -25.03 -1.36
CA GLY A 348 -22.64 -26.31 -1.63
C GLY A 348 -21.81 -27.51 -1.19
N LEU A 349 -21.05 -27.37 -0.10
CA LEU A 349 -20.30 -28.45 0.55
C LEU A 349 -21.16 -29.13 1.63
N SER A 350 -20.85 -30.38 1.96
CA SER A 350 -21.58 -31.13 2.98
C SER A 350 -21.45 -30.48 4.38
N GLU A 351 -22.58 -30.34 5.08
CA GLU A 351 -22.66 -29.71 6.42
C GLU A 351 -22.20 -30.64 7.56
N HIS A 352 -21.05 -31.29 7.41
CA HIS A 352 -20.46 -32.05 8.50
C HIS A 352 -19.68 -31.10 9.42
N SER A 353 -20.25 -30.80 10.59
CA SER A 353 -19.68 -29.86 11.59
C SER A 353 -18.26 -30.23 12.07
N SER A 354 -17.82 -31.47 11.85
CA SER A 354 -16.49 -31.99 12.23
C SER A 354 -15.43 -31.90 11.13
N SER A 355 -15.78 -31.44 9.92
CA SER A 355 -14.85 -31.36 8.80
C SER A 355 -13.90 -30.17 8.96
N ILE A 356 -12.60 -30.39 8.76
CA ILE A 356 -11.61 -29.30 8.73
C ILE A 356 -11.71 -28.60 7.39
N LEU A 357 -12.00 -27.30 7.40
CA LEU A 357 -12.06 -26.49 6.21
C LEU A 357 -10.70 -25.82 5.95
N ILE A 358 -10.10 -26.20 4.82
CA ILE A 358 -8.81 -25.72 4.37
C ILE A 358 -9.03 -24.85 3.13
N ILE A 359 -8.54 -23.62 3.16
CA ILE A 359 -8.67 -22.69 2.03
C ILE A 359 -7.28 -22.41 1.45
N LEU A 360 -7.14 -22.57 0.14
CA LEU A 360 -6.00 -22.04 -0.61
C LEU A 360 -6.47 -20.81 -1.37
N MET A 361 -5.98 -19.64 -1.00
CA MET A 361 -6.18 -18.44 -1.80
C MET A 361 -5.04 -18.26 -2.79
N ASN A 362 -5.41 -18.02 -4.04
CA ASN A 362 -4.48 -17.71 -5.10
C ASN A 362 -4.79 -16.33 -5.66
N THR A 363 -3.82 -15.42 -5.53
CA THR A 363 -3.76 -14.19 -6.31
C THR A 363 -2.86 -14.47 -7.52
N SER A 364 -3.43 -14.71 -8.71
CA SER A 364 -2.63 -14.73 -9.94
C SER A 364 -2.89 -13.48 -10.76
N GLU A 365 -1.86 -12.61 -10.85
CA GLU A 365 -1.80 -11.53 -11.84
C GLU A 365 -1.18 -11.99 -13.17
N LYS A 366 -0.63 -13.21 -13.24
CA LYS A 366 -0.01 -13.76 -14.45
C LYS A 366 -0.84 -14.90 -15.01
N GLN A 367 -1.39 -14.71 -16.22
CA GLN A 367 -2.11 -15.72 -17.02
C GLN A 367 -1.33 -17.04 -17.18
N VAL A 368 0.00 -17.02 -17.02
CA VAL A 368 0.89 -18.19 -17.20
C VAL A 368 0.71 -19.26 -16.10
N VAL A 369 0.13 -18.93 -14.94
CA VAL A 369 -0.09 -19.89 -13.83
C VAL A 369 -1.44 -20.62 -13.96
N ASN A 370 -2.30 -20.25 -14.92
CA ASN A 370 -3.66 -20.79 -14.97
C ASN A 370 -3.74 -22.21 -15.56
N GLN A 371 -2.84 -22.63 -16.46
CA GLN A 371 -2.94 -23.95 -17.10
C GLN A 371 -2.87 -25.15 -16.12
N PRO A 372 -1.94 -25.18 -15.12
CA PRO A 372 -1.93 -26.24 -14.12
C PRO A 372 -3.14 -26.21 -13.19
N LEU A 373 -3.65 -25.01 -12.88
CA LEU A 373 -4.83 -24.83 -12.03
C LEU A 373 -6.11 -25.25 -12.74
N GLU A 374 -6.26 -24.91 -14.01
CA GLU A 374 -7.37 -25.36 -14.87
C GLU A 374 -7.35 -26.88 -15.02
N SER A 375 -6.18 -27.49 -15.17
CA SER A 375 -6.04 -28.95 -15.23
C SER A 375 -6.42 -29.63 -13.91
N LEU A 376 -5.97 -29.07 -12.77
CA LEU A 376 -6.33 -29.56 -11.43
C LEU A 376 -7.82 -29.34 -11.12
N GLN A 377 -8.38 -28.23 -11.58
CA GLN A 377 -9.82 -27.94 -11.49
C GLN A 377 -10.63 -29.00 -12.20
N GLU A 378 -10.24 -29.36 -13.43
CA GLU A 378 -10.91 -30.40 -14.21
C GLU A 378 -10.76 -31.80 -13.59
N GLU A 379 -9.61 -32.12 -12.99
CA GLU A 379 -9.38 -33.41 -12.33
C GLU A 379 -10.22 -33.57 -11.04
N LEU A 380 -10.41 -32.49 -10.29
CA LEU A 380 -11.06 -32.50 -8.97
C LEU A 380 -12.50 -31.96 -8.97
N LYS A 381 -13.07 -31.65 -10.15
CA LYS A 381 -14.41 -31.04 -10.26
C LYS A 381 -15.55 -31.89 -9.69
N ASP A 382 -15.37 -33.21 -9.70
CA ASP A 382 -16.38 -34.20 -9.27
C ASP A 382 -16.17 -34.63 -7.80
N ASP A 383 -15.19 -34.06 -7.07
CA ASP A 383 -15.02 -34.31 -5.64
C ASP A 383 -15.97 -33.42 -4.83
N ASP A 384 -16.92 -34.03 -4.12
CA ASP A 384 -17.91 -33.34 -3.29
C ASP A 384 -17.29 -32.54 -2.13
N ASN A 385 -16.00 -32.75 -1.80
CA ASN A 385 -15.28 -32.05 -0.73
C ASN A 385 -14.43 -30.88 -1.24
N ILE A 386 -14.34 -30.66 -2.56
CA ILE A 386 -13.51 -29.63 -3.15
C ILE A 386 -14.38 -28.67 -3.95
N LYS A 387 -14.19 -27.37 -3.73
CA LYS A 387 -14.86 -26.31 -4.49
C LYS A 387 -13.86 -25.28 -4.96
N PHE A 388 -14.01 -24.88 -6.21
CA PHE A 388 -13.21 -23.85 -6.84
C PHE A 388 -14.04 -22.58 -6.99
N VAL A 389 -13.53 -21.47 -6.44
CA VAL A 389 -14.15 -20.14 -6.56
C VAL A 389 -13.32 -19.33 -7.54
N GLY A 390 -13.88 -19.08 -8.73
CA GLY A 390 -13.16 -18.46 -9.84
C GLY A 390 -13.25 -16.92 -9.90
N ALA A 391 -14.08 -16.29 -9.09
CA ALA A 391 -14.28 -14.84 -9.07
C ALA A 391 -14.06 -14.27 -7.67
N TYR A 392 -13.39 -13.12 -7.59
CA TYR A 392 -13.26 -12.40 -6.34
C TYR A 392 -14.60 -11.75 -5.97
N ASP A 393 -15.08 -12.06 -4.78
CA ASP A 393 -16.23 -11.43 -4.14
C ASP A 393 -15.80 -11.01 -2.72
N GLU A 394 -15.99 -9.74 -2.39
CA GLU A 394 -15.50 -9.18 -1.11
C GLU A 394 -16.21 -9.82 0.08
N ALA A 395 -17.54 -9.97 0.01
CA ALA A 395 -18.32 -10.57 1.09
C ALA A 395 -17.92 -12.03 1.32
N LEU A 396 -17.77 -12.80 0.23
CA LEU A 396 -17.30 -14.18 0.28
C LEU A 396 -15.86 -14.25 0.80
N SER A 397 -14.98 -13.30 0.47
CA SER A 397 -13.61 -13.28 1.00
C SER A 397 -13.60 -13.18 2.52
N HIS A 398 -14.41 -12.27 3.10
CA HIS A 398 -14.57 -12.15 4.55
C HIS A 398 -15.10 -13.45 5.17
N LEU A 399 -16.11 -14.06 4.54
CA LEU A 399 -16.69 -15.31 5.01
C LEU A 399 -15.70 -16.48 4.91
N LEU A 400 -14.88 -16.55 3.85
CA LEU A 400 -13.81 -17.54 3.67
C LEU A 400 -12.83 -17.47 4.84
N PHE A 401 -12.34 -16.27 5.18
CA PHE A 401 -11.46 -16.11 6.35
C PHE A 401 -12.12 -16.53 7.65
N ALA A 402 -13.38 -16.13 7.87
CA ALA A 402 -14.13 -16.45 9.08
C ALA A 402 -14.46 -17.94 9.23
N GLY A 403 -14.91 -18.60 8.16
CA GLY A 403 -15.35 -19.99 8.20
C GLY A 403 -14.22 -21.02 8.14
N SER A 404 -12.99 -20.59 7.82
CA SER A 404 -11.83 -21.48 7.71
C SER A 404 -11.20 -21.87 9.04
N ASP A 405 -10.71 -23.12 9.09
CA ASP A 405 -9.84 -23.60 10.16
C ASP A 405 -8.37 -23.37 9.78
N ILE A 406 -8.03 -23.63 8.51
CA ILE A 406 -6.67 -23.50 7.96
C ILE A 406 -6.71 -22.66 6.69
N ILE A 407 -5.76 -21.73 6.57
CA ILE A 407 -5.49 -21.00 5.34
C ILE A 407 -4.09 -21.36 4.84
N LEU A 408 -4.06 -22.02 3.69
CA LEU A 408 -2.84 -22.33 2.97
C LEU A 408 -2.30 -21.06 2.32
N CYS A 409 -1.14 -20.65 2.80
CA CYS A 409 -0.39 -19.51 2.28
C CYS A 409 0.68 -20.07 1.32
N ARG A 410 0.83 -19.48 0.13
CA ARG A 410 1.86 -19.94 -0.83
C ARG A 410 3.26 -19.87 -0.25
N SER A 411 3.51 -18.85 0.54
CA SER A 411 4.80 -18.59 1.13
C SER A 411 4.69 -17.57 2.23
N PHE A 412 5.50 -17.70 3.28
CA PHE A 412 5.80 -16.59 4.19
C PHE A 412 6.99 -15.78 3.69
N LEU A 413 7.33 -15.86 2.40
CA LEU A 413 8.44 -15.11 1.79
C LEU A 413 7.98 -13.85 1.06
N ASP A 414 6.70 -13.76 0.68
CA ASP A 414 6.16 -12.56 0.06
C ASP A 414 5.92 -11.51 1.14
N PRO A 415 6.69 -10.41 1.17
CA PRO A 415 6.53 -9.39 2.19
C PRO A 415 5.15 -8.72 2.12
N SER A 416 4.50 -8.73 0.95
CA SER A 416 3.23 -8.07 0.64
C SER A 416 1.97 -8.88 0.92
N ASP A 417 2.13 -10.17 1.23
CA ASP A 417 1.00 -11.05 1.50
C ASP A 417 0.37 -10.76 2.88
N GLU A 418 -0.84 -10.21 2.86
CA GLU A 418 -1.64 -9.95 4.06
C GLU A 418 -2.45 -11.18 4.52
N THR A 419 -2.51 -12.23 3.69
CA THR A 419 -3.29 -13.45 3.96
C THR A 419 -2.96 -14.07 5.31
N PRO A 420 -1.68 -14.25 5.71
CA PRO A 420 -1.36 -14.82 7.02
C PRO A 420 -1.88 -13.97 8.18
N LEU A 421 -1.87 -12.63 8.05
CA LEU A 421 -2.37 -11.73 9.08
C LEU A 421 -3.90 -11.76 9.19
N LYS A 422 -4.60 -11.79 8.05
CA LYS A 422 -6.05 -11.95 7.99
C LYS A 422 -6.48 -13.30 8.59
N ALA A 423 -5.78 -14.39 8.25
CA ALA A 423 -6.02 -15.71 8.82
C ALA A 423 -5.98 -15.68 10.36
N LEU A 424 -4.89 -15.18 10.93
CA LEU A 424 -4.75 -15.07 12.38
C LEU A 424 -5.82 -14.19 13.03
N ARG A 425 -6.26 -13.12 12.35
CA ARG A 425 -7.28 -12.21 12.88
C ARG A 425 -8.65 -12.90 13.00
N TYR A 426 -8.98 -13.79 12.08
CA TYR A 426 -10.22 -14.58 12.07
C TYR A 426 -10.06 -15.95 12.75
N GLY A 427 -8.95 -16.15 13.45
CA GLY A 427 -8.66 -17.38 14.20
C GLY A 427 -8.40 -18.60 13.32
N ALA A 428 -8.00 -18.41 12.06
CA ALA A 428 -7.59 -19.50 11.17
C ALA A 428 -6.06 -19.66 11.22
N ALA A 429 -5.58 -20.90 11.14
CA ALA A 429 -4.16 -21.20 11.14
C ALA A 429 -3.53 -20.95 9.75
N PRO A 430 -2.58 -20.01 9.60
CA PRO A 430 -1.86 -19.85 8.35
C PRO A 430 -0.79 -20.93 8.20
N ILE A 431 -0.81 -21.70 7.10
CA ILE A 431 0.14 -22.80 6.86
C ILE A 431 0.83 -22.57 5.52
N ALA A 432 2.16 -22.49 5.51
CA ALA A 432 2.92 -22.31 4.28
C ALA A 432 2.95 -23.62 3.47
N VAL A 433 2.55 -23.55 2.20
CA VAL A 433 2.65 -24.66 1.25
C VAL A 433 3.84 -24.38 0.34
N GLY A 434 5.01 -24.86 0.75
CA GLY A 434 6.22 -24.73 -0.07
C GLY A 434 6.05 -25.41 -1.42
N MET A 435 5.82 -24.64 -2.48
CA MET A 435 6.08 -25.12 -3.84
C MET A 435 7.60 -25.22 -3.98
N HIS A 436 8.12 -26.44 -3.97
CA HIS A 436 9.51 -26.74 -4.30
C HIS A 436 9.76 -26.47 -5.80
N THR A 437 9.78 -25.21 -6.21
CA THR A 437 10.10 -24.82 -7.59
C THR A 437 11.48 -24.17 -7.63
N HIS A 438 12.49 -24.99 -7.90
CA HIS A 438 13.84 -24.70 -8.44
C HIS A 438 14.72 -23.56 -7.86
N ILE A 439 14.29 -22.79 -6.86
CA ILE A 439 15.19 -21.94 -6.08
C ILE A 439 15.85 -22.85 -5.05
N ASN A 440 16.98 -23.46 -5.44
CA ASN A 440 17.88 -24.25 -4.60
C ASN A 440 18.58 -23.36 -3.55
N ARG A 441 17.80 -22.72 -2.68
CA ARG A 441 18.23 -22.25 -1.37
C ARG A 441 17.07 -22.52 -0.41
N VAL A 442 17.01 -23.75 0.08
CA VAL A 442 16.47 -23.99 1.43
C VAL A 442 17.30 -23.08 2.33
N ILE A 443 16.76 -21.92 2.71
CA ILE A 443 17.35 -21.14 3.79
C ILE A 443 17.11 -21.99 5.04
N PRO A 444 18.16 -22.55 5.67
CA PRO A 444 17.97 -23.24 6.93
C PRO A 444 17.43 -22.20 7.91
N PHE A 445 16.26 -22.49 8.48
CA PHE A 445 15.64 -21.69 9.52
C PHE A 445 16.54 -21.73 10.76
N ASP A 446 17.50 -20.81 10.86
CA ASP A 446 18.45 -20.81 11.98
C ASP A 446 17.89 -20.03 13.17
N ARG A 447 17.42 -20.78 14.17
CA ARG A 447 16.88 -20.23 15.44
C ARG A 447 17.90 -19.38 16.21
N ASN A 448 19.21 -19.56 15.98
CA ASN A 448 20.25 -18.83 16.71
C ASN A 448 20.39 -17.36 16.28
N LEU A 449 19.91 -16.99 15.09
CA LEU A 449 19.98 -15.61 14.60
C LEU A 449 18.86 -14.69 15.13
N MET A 450 17.77 -15.25 15.67
CA MET A 450 16.65 -14.45 16.21
C MET A 450 16.96 -13.79 17.56
N ASN A 451 17.94 -14.30 18.31
CA ASN A 451 18.28 -13.76 19.63
C ASN A 451 19.03 -12.42 19.56
N HIS A 452 19.39 -11.93 18.38
CA HIS A 452 20.16 -10.69 18.21
C HIS A 452 19.44 -9.53 17.52
N ASP A 453 18.22 -9.70 16.98
CA ASP A 453 17.53 -8.62 16.25
C ASP A 453 16.34 -8.03 17.02
N GLN A 454 16.54 -6.82 17.56
CA GLN A 454 15.48 -6.00 18.16
C GLN A 454 14.47 -5.45 17.12
N GLU A 455 14.71 -5.65 15.81
CA GLU A 455 13.97 -4.99 14.71
C GLU A 455 12.89 -5.86 14.02
N ALA A 456 12.66 -7.11 14.45
CA ALA A 456 11.56 -7.92 13.93
C ALA A 456 10.19 -7.46 14.49
N THR A 457 9.16 -7.36 13.63
CA THR A 457 7.81 -6.96 14.05
C THR A 457 7.21 -7.98 15.02
N LYS A 458 6.28 -7.55 15.90
CA LYS A 458 5.62 -8.48 16.84
C LYS A 458 4.88 -9.61 16.12
N TYR A 459 4.29 -9.30 14.97
CA TYR A 459 3.57 -10.27 14.14
C TYR A 459 4.52 -11.26 13.46
N SER A 460 5.66 -10.80 12.93
CA SER A 460 6.65 -11.71 12.32
C SER A 460 7.17 -12.73 13.33
N LYS A 461 7.42 -12.29 14.58
CA LYS A 461 7.85 -13.19 15.65
C LYS A 461 6.80 -14.27 15.94
N ILE A 462 5.51 -13.92 15.98
CA ILE A 462 4.43 -14.89 16.23
C ILE A 462 4.31 -15.87 15.05
N ILE A 463 4.18 -15.35 13.82
CA ILE A 463 4.02 -16.19 12.63
C ILE A 463 5.20 -17.16 12.48
N ASN A 464 6.43 -16.65 12.57
CA ASN A 464 7.62 -17.45 12.36
C ASN A 464 7.85 -18.48 13.48
N ASN A 465 7.59 -18.13 14.74
CA ASN A 465 7.81 -19.04 15.86
C ASN A 465 6.74 -20.13 15.95
N THR A 466 5.49 -19.82 15.60
CA THR A 466 4.36 -20.73 15.76
C THR A 466 4.07 -21.52 14.49
N PHE A 467 4.06 -20.88 13.32
CA PHE A 467 3.61 -21.48 12.06
C PHE A 467 4.72 -21.69 11.03
N GLY A 468 5.90 -21.09 11.21
CA GLY A 468 6.97 -21.12 10.21
C GLY A 468 7.46 -22.53 9.80
N ASN A 469 7.33 -23.52 10.69
CA ASN A 469 7.77 -24.90 10.46
C ASN A 469 6.66 -25.95 10.69
N ILE A 470 5.40 -25.53 10.91
CA ILE A 470 4.31 -26.47 11.14
C ILE A 470 3.92 -27.12 9.80
N SER A 471 3.84 -28.45 9.76
CA SER A 471 3.35 -29.15 8.58
C SER A 471 1.83 -29.15 8.57
N LEU A 472 1.22 -29.30 7.38
CA LEU A 472 -0.23 -29.41 7.26
C LEU A 472 -0.79 -30.57 8.10
N GLY A 473 -0.09 -31.70 8.16
CA GLY A 473 -0.48 -32.85 8.99
C GLY A 473 -0.50 -32.53 10.48
N LEU A 474 0.55 -31.85 10.98
CA LEU A 474 0.59 -31.44 12.39
C LEU A 474 -0.52 -30.44 12.74
N ALA A 475 -0.81 -29.49 11.86
CA ALA A 475 -1.89 -28.53 12.07
C ALA A 475 -3.27 -29.23 12.12
N ILE A 476 -3.50 -30.21 11.24
CA ILE A 476 -4.71 -31.03 11.24
C ILE A 476 -4.85 -31.82 12.55
N ASP A 477 -3.77 -32.43 13.02
CA ASP A 477 -3.78 -33.21 14.27
C ASP A 477 -4.03 -32.32 15.50
N GLU A 478 -3.47 -31.10 15.51
CA GLU A 478 -3.68 -30.13 16.58
C GLU A 478 -5.14 -29.65 16.64
N ILE A 479 -5.75 -29.33 15.50
CA ILE A 479 -7.18 -28.96 15.43
C ILE A 479 -8.09 -30.12 15.85
N ARG A 480 -7.76 -31.36 15.46
CA ARG A 480 -8.53 -32.55 15.87
C ARG A 480 -8.46 -32.82 17.37
N SER A 481 -7.31 -32.54 17.99
CA SER A 481 -7.09 -32.74 19.43
C SER A 481 -7.65 -31.61 20.29
N ASN A 482 -7.88 -30.42 19.71
CA ASN A 482 -8.47 -29.25 20.37
C ASN A 482 -9.55 -28.58 19.47
N PRO A 483 -10.77 -29.16 19.39
CA PRO A 483 -11.84 -28.64 18.52
C PRO A 483 -12.43 -27.28 18.98
N SER A 484 -11.97 -26.73 20.11
CA SER A 484 -12.36 -25.43 20.64
C SER A 484 -11.39 -24.29 20.30
N MET A 485 -10.35 -24.55 19.49
CA MET A 485 -9.34 -23.56 19.08
C MET A 485 -9.79 -22.68 17.93
#